data_AF-A0A7S1WJH2-F1
#
_entry.id   AF-A0A7S1WJH2-F1
#
_cell.length_a   1.000
_cell.length_b   1.000
_cell.length_c   1.000
_cell.angle_alpha   90.00
_cell.angle_beta   90.00
_cell.angle_gamma   90.00
#
_symmetry.space_group_name_H-M   'P 1'
#
loop_
_entity.id
_entity.type
_entity.pdbx_description
1 polymer ?
#
loop_
_entity_poly.entity_id
_entity_poly.type
_entity_poly.pdbx_seq_one_letter_code
_entity_poly.pdbx_strand_id
1 'polypeptide(L)'
;MSDKPHAVLVFSRHGESQWNVDNRFTGWVDVDLSEKGVGEAKGAGALIKEEGLKFDVCYTSVLKRAIKTLNYALEESDQLHAPVIKSWRLNERMYGGLTGLDKKETVKKHGADQVQIWRRSFDVPPPPIEKESEFYPGKDPKYVGLKDEEIP
;
A
#
# COMPACT_ATOMS: atom_id res chain seq x y z
N MET A 1 -27.19 23.01 18.41
CA MET A 1 -26.31 21.83 18.50
C MET A 1 -25.01 22.22 17.81
N SER A 2 -23.85 21.87 18.36
CA SER A 2 -22.55 22.25 17.78
C SER A 2 -22.35 21.54 16.44
N ASP A 3 -22.15 22.29 15.35
CA ASP A 3 -21.84 21.78 13.98
C ASP A 3 -20.46 21.08 13.87
N LYS A 4 -19.86 20.66 14.99
CA LYS A 4 -18.57 19.96 14.98
C LYS A 4 -18.77 18.47 14.74
N PRO A 5 -18.00 17.85 13.82
CA PRO A 5 -18.06 16.42 13.61
C PRO A 5 -17.62 15.66 14.86
N HIS A 6 -18.16 14.46 15.06
CA HIS A 6 -17.78 13.57 16.17
C HIS A 6 -16.30 13.17 16.10
N ALA A 7 -15.80 12.88 14.90
CA ALA A 7 -14.41 12.55 14.62
C ALA A 7 -14.07 12.95 13.18
N VAL A 8 -12.78 13.14 12.90
CA VAL A 8 -12.24 13.38 11.55
C VAL A 8 -11.35 12.21 11.18
N LEU A 9 -11.57 11.66 9.99
CA LEU A 9 -10.76 10.58 9.44
C LEU A 9 -10.15 11.03 8.13
N VAL A 10 -8.82 10.92 8.02
CA VAL A 10 -8.08 11.30 6.82
C VAL A 10 -7.50 10.04 6.20
N PHE A 11 -7.77 9.83 4.92
CA PHE A 11 -7.20 8.74 4.14
C PHE A 11 -6.07 9.28 3.26
N SER A 12 -4.94 8.58 3.27
CA SER A 12 -3.82 8.84 2.37
C SER A 12 -3.44 7.57 1.64
N ARG A 13 -3.31 7.67 0.32
CA ARG A 13 -2.74 6.60 -0.51
C ARG A 13 -1.27 6.91 -0.73
N HIS A 14 -0.42 5.89 -0.66
CA HIS A 14 1.00 6.06 -0.96
C HIS A 14 1.22 6.62 -2.38
N GLY A 15 2.30 7.37 -2.54
CA GLY A 15 2.73 7.87 -3.85
C GLY A 15 3.27 6.78 -4.77
N GLU A 16 3.76 7.17 -5.93
CA GLU A 16 4.35 6.26 -6.91
C GLU A 16 5.49 5.41 -6.31
N SER A 17 5.46 4.09 -6.55
CA SER A 17 6.52 3.16 -6.15
C SER A 17 7.42 2.76 -7.33
N GLN A 18 8.59 2.20 -7.03
CA GLN A 18 9.50 1.74 -8.09
C GLN A 18 8.85 0.74 -9.04
N TRP A 19 8.01 -0.18 -8.55
CA TRP A 19 7.29 -1.10 -9.42
C TRP A 19 6.08 -0.49 -10.14
N ASN A 20 5.65 0.71 -9.76
CA ASN A 20 4.74 1.47 -10.62
C ASN A 20 5.47 2.02 -11.84
N VAL A 21 6.70 2.53 -11.65
CA VAL A 21 7.60 2.96 -12.73
C VAL A 21 7.93 1.77 -13.64
N ASP A 22 8.30 0.63 -13.06
CA ASP A 22 8.63 -0.61 -13.80
C ASP A 22 7.39 -1.31 -14.38
N ASN A 23 6.18 -0.76 -14.18
CA ASN A 23 4.93 -1.31 -14.68
C ASN A 23 4.64 -2.77 -14.22
N ARG A 24 5.08 -3.15 -13.02
CA ARG A 24 4.89 -4.50 -12.45
C ARG A 24 3.68 -4.60 -11.52
N PHE A 25 3.12 -5.79 -11.37
CA PHE A 25 2.18 -6.10 -10.29
C PHE A 25 2.92 -6.26 -8.96
N THR A 26 2.52 -5.51 -7.94
CA THR A 26 3.27 -5.43 -6.67
C THR A 26 2.71 -6.31 -5.57
N GLY A 27 1.42 -6.15 -5.24
CA GLY A 27 0.83 -6.85 -4.09
C GLY A 27 1.60 -6.56 -2.80
N TRP A 28 1.95 -7.61 -2.07
CA TRP A 28 2.65 -7.49 -0.78
C TRP A 28 4.17 -7.37 -0.90
N VAL A 29 4.72 -7.35 -2.12
CA VAL A 29 6.16 -7.11 -2.29
C VAL A 29 6.51 -5.73 -1.77
N ASP A 30 7.56 -5.69 -0.96
CA ASP A 30 7.92 -4.53 -0.16
C ASP A 30 8.85 -3.58 -0.92
N VAL A 31 8.33 -3.00 -2.00
CA VAL A 31 9.05 -2.05 -2.85
C VAL A 31 9.05 -0.63 -2.28
N ASP A 32 10.10 0.12 -2.59
CA ASP A 32 10.25 1.50 -2.15
C ASP A 32 9.42 2.48 -3.00
N LEU A 33 9.25 3.70 -2.48
CA LEU A 33 8.74 4.84 -3.25
C LEU A 33 9.74 5.22 -4.36
N SER A 34 9.25 5.75 -5.47
CA SER A 34 10.08 6.48 -6.43
C SER A 34 10.40 7.87 -5.88
N GLU A 35 11.35 8.58 -6.49
CA GLU A 35 11.63 9.97 -6.14
C GLU A 35 10.38 10.86 -6.24
N LYS A 36 9.57 10.63 -7.28
CA LYS A 36 8.26 11.27 -7.44
C LYS A 36 7.31 10.91 -6.30
N GLY A 37 7.25 9.63 -5.90
CA GLY A 37 6.42 9.19 -4.78
C GLY A 37 6.83 9.81 -3.43
N VAL A 38 8.12 10.08 -3.23
CA VAL A 38 8.61 10.84 -2.07
C VAL A 38 8.12 12.29 -2.14
N GLY A 39 8.21 12.94 -3.31
CA GLY A 39 7.68 14.28 -3.52
C GLY A 39 6.17 14.39 -3.26
N GLU A 40 5.39 13.41 -3.72
CA GLU A 40 3.94 13.32 -3.47
C GLU A 40 3.63 13.20 -1.97
N ALA A 41 4.39 12.37 -1.23
CA ALA A 41 4.22 12.21 0.21
C ALA A 41 4.54 13.49 0.99
N LYS A 42 5.60 14.21 0.57
CA LYS A 42 5.96 15.50 1.17
C LYS A 42 4.90 16.56 0.87
N GLY A 43 4.37 16.60 -0.36
CA GLY A 43 3.27 17.47 -0.73
C GLY A 43 2.02 17.24 0.11
N ALA A 44 1.68 15.98 0.41
CA ALA A 44 0.59 15.66 1.33
C ALA A 44 0.83 16.23 2.74
N GLY A 45 2.06 16.14 3.26
CA GLY A 45 2.42 16.75 4.54
C GLY A 45 2.33 18.28 4.56
N ALA A 46 2.73 18.94 3.46
CA ALA A 46 2.56 20.37 3.31
C ALA A 46 1.07 20.79 3.35
N LEU A 47 0.20 20.05 2.65
CA LEU A 47 -1.26 20.28 2.68
C LEU A 47 -1.85 20.06 4.07
N ILE A 48 -1.45 18.98 4.76
CA ILE A 48 -1.85 18.72 6.16
C ILE A 48 -1.51 19.92 7.05
N LYS A 49 -0.32 20.51 6.87
CA LYS A 49 0.14 21.67 7.64
C LYS A 49 -0.65 22.93 7.29
N GLU A 50 -0.88 23.19 6.01
CA GLU A 50 -1.65 24.34 5.51
C GLU A 50 -3.08 24.33 6.04
N GLU A 51 -3.74 23.17 6.00
CA GLU A 51 -5.09 22.96 6.52
C GLU A 51 -5.16 22.91 8.06
N GLY A 52 -4.01 22.96 8.74
CA GLY A 52 -3.93 22.90 10.20
C GLY A 52 -4.41 21.57 10.80
N LEU A 53 -4.40 20.49 10.03
CA LEU A 53 -4.84 19.17 10.48
C LEU A 53 -3.87 18.59 11.51
N LYS A 54 -4.43 18.15 12.64
CA LYS A 54 -3.69 17.48 13.72
C LYS A 54 -4.13 16.03 13.88
N PHE A 55 -3.17 15.14 14.10
CA PHE A 55 -3.43 13.70 14.22
C PHE A 55 -3.16 13.20 15.63
N ASP A 56 -4.20 12.69 16.27
CA ASP A 56 -4.09 12.03 17.58
C ASP A 56 -3.50 10.61 17.47
N VAL A 57 -3.72 9.96 16.32
CA VAL A 57 -3.20 8.62 16.00
C VAL A 57 -3.14 8.41 14.50
N CYS A 58 -2.11 7.70 14.04
CA CYS A 58 -1.95 7.32 12.64
C CYS A 58 -1.94 5.80 12.48
N TYR A 59 -2.50 5.33 11.37
CA TYR A 59 -2.48 3.92 10.98
C TYR A 59 -1.78 3.76 9.64
N THR A 60 -1.03 2.68 9.48
CA THR A 60 -0.40 2.34 8.20
C THR A 60 -0.30 0.83 8.01
N SER A 61 -0.02 0.41 6.79
CA SER A 61 0.28 -0.99 6.49
C SER A 61 1.66 -1.39 7.00
N VAL A 62 2.06 -2.65 6.83
CA VAL A 62 3.43 -3.07 7.13
C VAL A 62 4.38 -2.91 5.94
N LEU A 63 3.94 -2.23 4.87
CA LEU A 63 4.70 -2.05 3.63
C LEU A 63 5.44 -0.71 3.65
N LYS A 64 6.73 -0.73 3.31
CA LYS A 64 7.65 0.40 3.39
C LYS A 64 7.13 1.63 2.64
N ARG A 65 6.48 1.45 1.49
CA ARG A 65 5.89 2.56 0.72
C ARG A 65 4.83 3.33 1.50
N ALA A 66 3.95 2.65 2.23
CA ALA A 66 2.93 3.32 3.05
C ALA A 66 3.53 3.90 4.34
N ILE A 67 4.48 3.19 4.96
CA ILE A 67 5.19 3.67 6.15
C ILE A 67 5.98 4.95 5.82
N LYS A 68 6.75 4.94 4.73
CA LYS A 68 7.51 6.11 4.27
C LYS A 68 6.61 7.26 3.88
N THR A 69 5.52 7.02 3.14
CA THR A 69 4.54 8.09 2.83
C THR A 69 4.02 8.74 4.11
N LEU A 70 3.62 7.96 5.11
CA LEU A 70 3.17 8.50 6.39
C LEU A 70 4.29 9.31 7.07
N ASN A 71 5.50 8.77 7.15
CA ASN A 71 6.62 9.44 7.82
C ASN A 71 6.98 10.77 7.16
N TYR A 72 7.04 10.83 5.82
CA TYR A 72 7.29 12.09 5.12
C TYR A 72 6.16 13.10 5.34
N ALA A 73 4.89 12.65 5.33
CA ALA A 73 3.77 13.54 5.60
C ALA A 73 3.78 14.09 7.04
N LEU A 74 4.14 13.25 8.03
CA LEU A 74 4.29 13.67 9.42
C LEU A 74 5.51 14.56 9.64
N GLU A 75 6.62 14.31 8.95
CA GLU A 75 7.82 15.16 9.00
C GLU A 75 7.52 16.56 8.46
N GLU A 76 6.93 16.66 7.26
CA GLU A 76 6.62 17.96 6.65
C GLU A 76 5.53 18.73 7.41
N SER A 77 4.64 18.03 8.13
CA SER A 77 3.61 18.65 8.97
C SER A 77 4.02 18.89 10.42
N ASP A 78 5.27 18.56 10.80
CA ASP A 78 5.82 18.68 12.15
C ASP A 78 5.06 17.86 13.23
N GLN A 79 4.76 16.61 12.88
CA GLN A 79 3.93 15.69 13.66
C GLN A 79 4.54 14.29 13.82
N LEU A 80 5.87 14.14 13.68
CA LEU A 80 6.56 12.86 13.85
C LEU A 80 6.36 12.20 15.23
N HIS A 81 5.92 12.96 16.22
CA HIS A 81 5.60 12.48 17.56
C HIS A 81 4.27 11.70 17.64
N ALA A 82 3.40 11.78 16.62
CA ALA A 82 2.12 11.10 16.62
C ALA A 82 2.29 9.57 16.73
N PRO A 83 1.48 8.87 17.53
CA PRO A 83 1.57 7.42 17.65
C PRO A 83 1.17 6.74 16.34
N VAL A 84 1.97 5.77 15.90
CA VAL A 84 1.76 5.04 14.65
C VAL A 84 1.49 3.56 14.91
N ILE A 85 0.33 3.08 14.47
CA ILE A 85 -0.07 1.68 14.53
C ILE A 85 0.06 1.04 13.15
N LYS A 86 0.77 -0.08 13.06
CA LYS A 86 1.00 -0.82 11.82
C LYS A 86 0.16 -2.10 11.80
N SER A 87 -0.47 -2.40 10.68
CA SER A 87 -1.26 -3.63 10.54
C SER A 87 -1.17 -4.22 9.14
N TRP A 88 -0.91 -5.52 9.03
CA TRP A 88 -0.94 -6.24 7.75
C TRP A 88 -2.33 -6.20 7.10
N ARG A 89 -3.39 -6.01 7.90
CA ARG A 89 -4.77 -5.88 7.42
C ARG A 89 -4.99 -4.62 6.58
N LEU A 90 -4.05 -3.67 6.62
CA LEU A 90 -4.03 -2.46 5.79
C LEU A 90 -3.10 -2.60 4.58
N ASN A 91 -2.52 -3.78 4.33
CA ASN A 91 -1.73 -4.02 3.13
C ASN A 91 -2.59 -3.89 1.86
N GLU A 92 -1.91 -3.66 0.74
CA GLU A 92 -2.54 -3.72 -0.59
C GLU A 92 -3.13 -5.11 -0.85
N ARG A 93 -4.08 -5.23 -1.79
CA ARG A 93 -4.56 -6.53 -2.24
C ARG A 93 -3.40 -7.40 -2.74
N MET A 94 -3.38 -8.68 -2.35
CA MET A 94 -2.39 -9.62 -2.86
C MET A 94 -2.65 -9.93 -4.34
N TYR A 95 -1.60 -9.95 -5.15
CA TYR A 95 -1.70 -10.23 -6.59
C TYR A 95 -1.41 -11.69 -6.96
N GLY A 96 -1.18 -12.54 -5.97
CA GLY A 96 -0.93 -13.97 -6.16
C GLY A 96 0.19 -14.21 -7.18
N GLY A 97 -0.02 -15.16 -8.09
CA GLY A 97 0.90 -15.51 -9.17
C GLY A 97 1.11 -14.41 -10.23
N LEU A 98 0.39 -13.28 -10.17
CA LEU A 98 0.71 -12.12 -11.02
C LEU A 98 1.84 -11.27 -10.44
N THR A 99 2.17 -11.44 -9.17
CA THR A 99 3.18 -10.64 -8.47
C THR A 99 4.54 -10.71 -9.18
N GLY A 100 5.12 -9.53 -9.46
CA GLY A 100 6.40 -9.39 -10.15
C GLY A 100 6.31 -9.33 -11.68
N LEU A 101 5.19 -9.76 -12.28
CA LEU A 101 5.00 -9.72 -13.74
C LEU A 101 4.79 -8.29 -14.25
N ASP A 102 5.26 -8.00 -15.46
CA ASP A 102 4.94 -6.76 -16.17
C ASP A 102 3.46 -6.77 -16.59
N LYS A 103 2.77 -5.65 -16.34
CA LYS A 103 1.33 -5.50 -16.59
C LYS A 103 1.00 -5.55 -18.08
N LYS A 104 1.82 -4.95 -18.94
CA LYS A 104 1.57 -4.89 -20.40
C LYS A 104 1.78 -6.28 -21.00
N GLU A 105 2.81 -6.99 -20.60
CA GLU A 105 3.05 -8.37 -21.03
C GLU A 105 1.94 -9.31 -20.55
N THR A 106 1.50 -9.15 -19.30
CA THR A 106 0.38 -9.93 -18.75
C THR A 106 -0.92 -9.67 -19.55
N VAL A 107 -1.21 -8.41 -19.91
CA VAL A 107 -2.35 -8.08 -20.78
C VAL A 107 -2.21 -8.69 -22.17
N LYS A 108 -1.01 -8.67 -22.77
CA LYS A 108 -0.77 -9.33 -24.07
C LYS A 108 -0.99 -10.85 -24.01
N LYS A 109 -0.60 -11.49 -22.90
CA LYS A 109 -0.69 -12.94 -22.72
C LYS A 109 -2.09 -13.43 -22.36
N HIS A 110 -2.79 -12.71 -21.49
CA HIS A 110 -4.05 -13.16 -20.90
C HIS A 110 -5.28 -12.38 -21.39
N GLY A 111 -5.08 -11.29 -22.13
CA GLY A 111 -6.16 -10.39 -22.58
C GLY A 111 -6.51 -9.33 -21.53
N ALA A 112 -6.97 -8.18 -22.02
CA ALA A 112 -7.31 -7.04 -21.16
C ALA A 112 -8.48 -7.35 -20.21
N ASP A 113 -9.50 -8.05 -20.70
CA ASP A 113 -10.70 -8.38 -19.92
C ASP A 113 -10.36 -9.28 -18.74
N GLN A 114 -9.55 -10.33 -18.95
CA GLN A 114 -9.13 -11.23 -17.89
C GLN A 114 -8.27 -10.51 -16.84
N VAL A 115 -7.32 -9.68 -17.28
CA VAL A 115 -6.50 -8.88 -16.36
C VAL A 115 -7.37 -7.88 -15.60
N GLN A 116 -8.41 -7.33 -16.22
CA GLN A 116 -9.35 -6.44 -15.55
C GLN A 116 -10.18 -7.17 -14.50
N ILE A 117 -10.63 -8.40 -14.77
CA ILE A 117 -11.29 -9.27 -13.79
C ILE A 117 -10.37 -9.47 -12.57
N TRP A 118 -9.13 -9.95 -12.78
CA TRP A 118 -8.19 -10.14 -11.66
C TRP A 118 -7.86 -8.84 -10.91
N ARG A 119 -7.94 -7.68 -11.57
CA ARG A 119 -7.64 -6.38 -10.97
C ARG A 119 -8.81 -5.71 -10.28
N ARG A 120 -10.05 -6.01 -10.64
CA ARG A 120 -11.21 -5.22 -10.21
C ARG A 120 -12.39 -6.05 -9.74
N SER A 121 -12.41 -7.35 -9.99
CA SER A 121 -13.45 -8.21 -9.45
C SER A 121 -13.41 -8.19 -7.92
N PHE A 122 -14.59 -8.32 -7.32
CA PHE A 122 -14.76 -8.40 -5.88
C PHE A 122 -14.50 -9.82 -5.37
N ASP A 123 -14.87 -10.84 -6.14
CA ASP A 123 -14.94 -12.25 -5.74
C ASP A 123 -14.02 -13.17 -6.56
N VAL A 124 -13.38 -12.67 -7.62
CA VAL A 124 -12.45 -13.44 -8.45
C VAL A 124 -11.01 -13.01 -8.19
N PRO A 125 -10.23 -13.76 -7.39
CA PRO A 125 -8.83 -13.46 -7.17
C PRO A 125 -7.97 -13.79 -8.40
N PRO A 126 -6.75 -13.22 -8.51
CA PRO A 126 -5.73 -13.73 -9.42
C PRO A 126 -5.33 -15.18 -9.08
N PRO A 127 -4.61 -15.89 -9.96
CA PRO A 127 -4.04 -17.20 -9.64
C PRO A 127 -3.24 -17.15 -8.32
N PRO A 128 -3.23 -18.22 -7.51
CA PRO A 128 -2.46 -18.24 -6.27
C PRO A 128 -0.96 -18.11 -6.55
N ILE A 129 -0.20 -17.67 -5.53
CA ILE A 129 1.25 -17.66 -5.59
C ILE A 129 1.81 -19.01 -5.12
N GLU A 130 2.82 -19.54 -5.80
CA GLU A 130 3.51 -20.76 -5.39
C GLU A 130 4.34 -20.52 -4.13
N LYS A 131 4.37 -21.47 -3.18
CA LYS A 131 5.12 -21.35 -1.91
C LYS A 131 6.63 -21.24 -2.15
N GLU A 132 7.11 -21.78 -3.26
CA GLU A 132 8.52 -21.74 -3.69
C GLU A 132 8.90 -20.37 -4.26
N SER A 133 7.93 -19.55 -4.66
CA SER A 133 8.17 -18.21 -5.20
C SER A 133 8.97 -17.34 -4.22
N GLU A 134 9.84 -16.48 -4.77
CA GLU A 134 10.56 -15.47 -4.00
C GLU A 134 9.61 -14.40 -3.41
N PHE A 135 8.43 -14.22 -4.01
CA PHE A 135 7.44 -13.23 -3.57
C PHE A 135 6.38 -13.82 -2.62
N TYR A 136 6.53 -15.08 -2.19
CA TYR A 136 5.60 -15.70 -1.24
C TYR A 136 5.71 -15.04 0.14
N PRO A 137 4.63 -14.42 0.67
CA PRO A 137 4.71 -13.69 1.94
C PRO A 137 5.06 -14.56 3.14
N GLY A 138 4.75 -15.87 3.12
CA GLY A 138 5.04 -16.76 4.25
C GLY A 138 6.54 -16.93 4.56
N LYS A 139 7.44 -16.44 3.70
CA LYS A 139 8.89 -16.38 3.95
C LYS A 139 9.34 -15.08 4.61
N ASP A 140 8.50 -14.05 4.65
CA ASP A 140 8.86 -12.72 5.15
C ASP A 140 8.65 -12.64 6.67
N PRO A 141 9.68 -12.23 7.45
CA PRO A 141 9.59 -12.09 8.91
C PRO A 141 8.41 -11.26 9.42
N LYS A 142 7.88 -10.32 8.62
CA LYS A 142 6.71 -9.50 8.98
C LYS A 142 5.45 -10.33 9.23
N TYR A 143 5.38 -11.55 8.69
CA TYR A 143 4.16 -12.37 8.70
C TYR A 143 4.32 -13.69 9.48
N VAL A 144 5.41 -13.90 10.20
CA VAL A 144 5.69 -15.15 10.95
C VAL A 144 4.61 -15.50 11.98
N GLY A 145 3.88 -14.50 12.49
CA GLY A 145 2.79 -14.71 13.44
C GLY A 145 1.43 -15.01 12.80
N LEU A 146 1.34 -15.03 11.46
CA LEU A 146 0.10 -15.30 10.75
C LEU A 146 -0.06 -16.79 10.48
N LYS A 147 -1.31 -17.27 10.50
CA LYS A 147 -1.61 -18.62 10.04
C LYS A 147 -1.56 -18.67 8.51
N ASP A 148 -1.38 -19.87 7.96
CA ASP A 148 -1.38 -20.09 6.50
C ASP A 148 -2.66 -19.56 5.84
N GLU A 149 -3.81 -19.62 6.54
CA GLU A 149 -5.09 -19.11 6.01
C GLU A 149 -5.22 -17.59 6.07
N GLU A 150 -4.35 -16.90 6.82
CA GLU A 150 -4.30 -15.44 6.91
C GLU A 150 -3.35 -14.84 5.87
N ILE A 151 -2.50 -15.66 5.24
CA ILE A 151 -1.64 -15.27 4.13
C ILE A 151 -2.47 -15.38 2.84
N PRO A 152 -2.74 -14.26 2.14
CA PRO A 152 -3.65 -14.25 0.98
C PRO A 152 -3.09 -14.91 -0.28
#